data_AF-A0A3B0Y066-F1
#
_entry.id   AF-A0A3B0Y066-F1
#
_cell.length_a   1.000
_cell.length_b   1.000
_cell.length_c   1.000
_cell.angle_alpha   90.00
_cell.angle_beta   90.00
_cell.angle_gamma   90.00
#
_symmetry.space_group_name_H-M   'P 1'
#
loop_
_entity.id
_entity.type
_entity.pdbx_description
1 polymer ?
#
loop_
_entity_poly.entity_id
_entity_poly.type
_entity_poly.pdbx_seq_one_letter_code
_entity_poly.pdbx_strand_id
1 'polypeptide(L)'
;MKKLICLLLLALPSQALFAEGAEISLFTGYRAGGNVENASTGNEASFDESNSQGVIFDIDYDPEHVVEFLYSRQNTSLRDSSVNPNPKLMNVELEYFQLGGSRVWRGHGLIFWRNPGGHPSESFQRFIII
;
A
#
# COMPACT_ATOMS: atom_id res chain seq x y z
N MET A 1 22.07 0.30 25.00
CA MET A 1 21.36 -0.71 25.83
C MET A 1 19.84 -0.54 25.84
N LYS A 2 19.28 0.64 26.16
CA LYS A 2 17.82 0.87 26.16
C LYS A 2 17.11 0.59 24.81
N LYS A 3 17.75 0.94 23.68
CA LYS A 3 17.23 0.67 22.33
C LYS A 3 17.18 -0.84 21.98
N LEU A 4 18.10 -1.62 22.55
CA LEU A 4 18.20 -3.07 22.30
C LEU A 4 17.12 -3.83 23.08
N ILE A 5 16.75 -3.33 24.26
CA ILE A 5 15.68 -3.89 25.10
C ILE A 5 14.30 -3.66 24.46
N CYS A 6 14.06 -2.52 23.80
CA CYS A 6 12.81 -2.26 23.07
C CYS A 6 12.65 -3.17 21.85
N LEU A 7 13.75 -3.49 21.15
CA LEU A 7 13.72 -4.41 20.01
C LEU A 7 13.46 -5.87 20.46
N LEU A 8 13.95 -6.25 21.64
CA LEU A 8 13.73 -7.59 22.22
C LEU A 8 12.30 -7.79 22.72
N LEU A 9 11.62 -6.73 23.16
CA LEU A 9 10.21 -6.77 23.59
C LEU A 9 9.22 -6.92 22.41
N LEU A 10 9.63 -6.55 21.19
CA LEU A 10 8.87 -6.79 19.96
C LEU A 10 9.01 -8.24 19.44
N ALA A 11 9.97 -9.00 19.96
CA ALA A 11 10.25 -10.38 19.54
C ALA A 11 9.56 -11.44 20.42
N LEU A 12 8.69 -11.04 21.36
CA LEU A 12 7.79 -11.98 22.03
C LEU A 12 6.85 -12.57 20.97
N PRO A 13 6.71 -13.90 20.88
CA PRO A 13 5.88 -14.50 19.85
C PRO A 13 4.43 -14.07 20.09
N SER A 14 3.92 -13.23 19.19
CA SER A 14 2.51 -12.90 19.04
C SER A 14 1.76 -14.15 18.61
N GLN A 15 1.51 -15.07 19.54
CA GLN A 15 0.60 -16.17 19.28
C GLN A 15 -0.83 -15.61 19.30
N ALA A 16 -1.24 -15.16 18.11
CA ALA A 16 -2.60 -15.00 17.59
C ALA A 16 -3.65 -14.41 18.55
N LEU A 17 -3.69 -13.07 18.58
CA LEU A 17 -4.91 -12.31 18.85
C LEU A 17 -5.44 -11.68 17.54
N PHE A 18 -5.12 -12.30 16.41
CA PHE A 18 -5.77 -12.03 15.14
C PHE A 18 -6.79 -13.13 14.93
N ALA A 19 -8.04 -12.74 14.70
CA ALA A 19 -9.04 -13.68 14.21
C ALA A 19 -8.48 -14.36 12.95
N GLU A 20 -8.78 -15.64 12.77
CA GLU A 20 -8.46 -16.35 11.52
C GLU A 20 -8.94 -15.49 10.34
N GLY A 21 -8.03 -15.18 9.42
CA GLY A 21 -8.30 -14.31 8.28
C GLY A 21 -7.99 -12.82 8.46
N ALA A 22 -7.40 -12.37 9.57
CA ALA A 22 -6.91 -10.99 9.70
C ALA A 22 -5.38 -10.89 9.50
N GLU A 23 -4.92 -9.97 8.65
CA GLU A 23 -3.50 -9.71 8.37
C GLU A 23 -3.15 -8.24 8.60
N ILE A 24 -1.96 -7.97 9.15
CA ILE A 24 -1.33 -6.65 9.16
C ILE A 24 -0.05 -6.71 8.34
N SER A 25 0.06 -5.87 7.31
CA SER A 25 1.25 -5.75 6.48
C SER A 25 1.87 -4.36 6.65
N LEU A 26 3.17 -4.28 6.93
CA LEU A 26 3.93 -3.03 6.94
C LEU A 26 4.63 -2.87 5.60
N PHE A 27 4.60 -1.67 5.01
CA PHE A 27 5.26 -1.43 3.73
C PHE A 27 6.05 -0.12 3.70
N THR A 28 7.02 -0.10 2.78
CA THR A 28 7.70 1.11 2.29
C THR A 28 7.70 1.03 0.77
N GLY A 29 7.44 2.14 0.10
CA GLY A 29 7.31 2.18 -1.36
C GLY A 29 7.49 3.59 -1.89
N TYR A 30 7.75 3.70 -3.19
CA TYR A 30 7.89 4.99 -3.86
C TYR A 30 6.52 5.44 -4.37
N ARG A 31 6.06 6.64 -3.99
CA ARG A 31 4.79 7.19 -4.47
C ARG A 31 5.07 8.27 -5.51
N ALA A 32 4.47 8.09 -6.68
CA ALA A 32 4.47 9.09 -7.75
C ALA A 32 3.73 10.36 -7.29
N GLY A 33 4.18 11.51 -7.80
CA GLY A 33 3.58 12.79 -7.49
C GLY A 33 2.18 12.93 -8.07
N GLY A 34 1.63 14.13 -7.98
CA GLY A 34 0.33 14.45 -8.56
C GLY A 34 0.17 15.96 -8.71
N ASN A 35 -0.72 16.35 -9.61
CA ASN A 35 -1.03 17.76 -9.85
C ASN A 35 -2.36 18.10 -9.17
N VAL A 36 -2.41 19.30 -8.58
CA VAL A 36 -3.60 19.89 -8.00
C VAL A 36 -3.79 21.29 -8.57
N GLU A 37 -5.03 21.67 -8.78
CA GLU A 37 -5.40 23.01 -9.25
C GLU A 37 -6.14 23.74 -8.12
N ASN A 38 -5.77 24.99 -7.88
CA ASN A 38 -6.50 25.85 -6.98
C ASN A 38 -7.80 26.32 -7.65
N ALA A 39 -8.94 25.80 -7.19
CA ALA A 39 -10.25 26.14 -7.74
C ALA A 39 -10.62 27.63 -7.69
N SER A 40 -9.98 28.43 -6.82
CA SER A 40 -10.26 29.87 -6.72
C SER A 40 -9.37 30.72 -7.63
N THR A 41 -8.15 30.28 -7.93
CA THR A 41 -7.16 31.09 -8.66
C THR A 41 -6.75 30.49 -10.01
N GLY A 42 -7.06 29.22 -10.27
CA GLY A 42 -6.60 28.47 -11.44
C GLY A 42 -5.09 28.13 -11.41
N ASN A 43 -4.41 28.38 -10.28
CA ASN A 43 -2.99 28.08 -10.18
C ASN A 43 -2.79 26.57 -9.99
N GLU A 44 -1.84 26.01 -10.73
CA GLU A 44 -1.47 24.60 -10.60
C GLU A 44 -0.28 24.43 -9.66
N ALA A 45 -0.30 23.35 -8.89
CA ALA A 45 0.82 22.91 -8.10
C ALA A 45 0.99 21.40 -8.22
N SER A 46 2.22 20.92 -8.06
CA SER A 46 2.55 19.51 -8.11
C SER A 46 3.26 19.03 -6.84
N PHE A 47 2.98 17.80 -6.43
CA PHE A 47 3.75 17.12 -5.39
C PHE A 47 4.96 16.43 -5.99
N ASP A 48 6.12 16.56 -5.36
CA ASP A 48 7.31 15.79 -5.70
C ASP A 48 7.09 14.29 -5.41
N GLU A 49 7.72 13.45 -6.21
CA GLU A 49 7.79 12.01 -5.94
C GLU A 49 8.73 11.72 -4.77
N SER A 50 8.35 10.80 -3.88
CA SER A 50 9.22 10.41 -2.77
C SER A 50 8.81 9.07 -2.15
N ASN A 51 9.60 8.61 -1.18
CA ASN A 51 9.27 7.42 -0.40
C ASN A 51 8.06 7.67 0.50
N SER A 52 7.18 6.68 0.54
CA SER A 52 6.04 6.56 1.43
C SER A 52 6.18 5.29 2.27
N GLN A 53 5.57 5.29 3.44
CA GLN A 53 5.47 4.11 4.28
C GLN A 53 4.09 4.03 4.91
N GLY A 54 3.66 2.82 5.20
CA GLY A 54 2.31 2.61 5.70
C GLY A 54 2.08 1.24 6.30
N VAL A 55 0.84 1.05 6.69
CA VAL A 55 0.29 -0.19 7.22
C VAL A 55 -0.96 -0.52 6.42
N ILE A 56 -1.13 -1.79 6.12
CA ILE A 56 -2.31 -2.37 5.51
C ILE A 56 -2.89 -3.34 6.53
N PHE A 57 -4.20 -3.30 6.67
CA PHE A 57 -4.97 -4.22 7.49
C PHE A 57 -6.01 -4.89 6.62
N ASP A 58 -5.88 -6.21 6.51
CA ASP A 58 -6.76 -7.06 5.74
C ASP A 58 -7.62 -7.92 6.67
N ILE A 59 -8.88 -8.11 6.31
CA ILE A 59 -9.78 -9.09 6.94
C ILE A 59 -10.45 -9.91 5.83
N ASP A 60 -10.27 -11.23 5.87
CA ASP A 60 -11.04 -12.18 5.09
C ASP A 60 -12.51 -12.06 5.47
N TYR A 61 -13.33 -11.64 4.52
CA TYR A 61 -14.78 -11.62 4.65
C TYR A 61 -15.38 -13.00 4.37
N ASP A 62 -14.82 -13.70 3.36
CA ASP A 62 -15.14 -15.09 3.02
C ASP A 62 -13.94 -15.72 2.25
N PRO A 63 -13.99 -17.02 1.85
CA PRO A 63 -12.86 -17.71 1.20
C PRO A 63 -12.35 -17.10 -0.12
N GLU A 64 -13.10 -16.16 -0.72
CA GLU A 64 -12.76 -15.47 -1.95
C GLU A 64 -12.64 -13.95 -1.77
N HIS A 65 -13.04 -13.36 -0.64
CA HIS A 65 -13.11 -11.90 -0.50
C HIS A 65 -12.33 -11.40 0.71
N VAL A 66 -11.55 -10.34 0.50
CA VAL A 66 -10.78 -9.64 1.52
C VAL A 66 -11.20 -8.18 1.55
N VAL A 67 -11.47 -7.66 2.74
CA VAL A 67 -11.64 -6.22 3.00
C VAL A 67 -10.29 -5.65 3.42
N GLU A 68 -9.89 -4.54 2.82
CA GLU A 68 -8.58 -3.91 3.03
C GLU A 68 -8.76 -2.48 3.55
N PHE A 69 -8.00 -2.13 4.59
CA PHE A 69 -7.78 -0.76 5.02
C PHE A 69 -6.29 -0.43 4.94
N LEU A 70 -5.95 0.65 4.24
CA LEU A 70 -4.57 1.13 4.11
C LEU A 70 -4.46 2.52 4.71
N TYR A 71 -3.45 2.71 5.57
CA TYR A 71 -2.97 4.01 5.98
C TYR A 71 -1.51 4.18 5.57
N SER A 72 -1.16 5.33 5.02
CA SER A 72 0.22 5.64 4.69
C SER A 72 0.53 7.12 4.81
N ARG A 73 1.82 7.41 4.98
CA ARG A 73 2.35 8.77 5.04
C ARG A 73 3.51 8.95 4.08
N GLN A 74 3.70 10.17 3.61
CA GLN A 74 4.81 10.56 2.74
C GLN A 74 5.22 12.00 3.02
N ASN A 75 6.52 12.22 3.22
CA ASN A 75 7.07 13.57 3.24
C ASN A 75 7.45 13.98 1.82
N THR A 76 6.86 15.06 1.32
CA THR A 76 7.07 15.57 -0.04
C THR A 76 7.18 17.11 -0.05
N SER A 77 7.41 17.68 -1.22
CA SER A 77 7.38 19.12 -1.46
C SER A 77 6.27 19.47 -2.43
N LEU A 78 5.56 20.55 -2.16
CA LEU A 78 4.64 21.17 -3.11
C LEU A 78 5.43 22.18 -3.95
N ARG A 79 5.28 22.12 -5.27
CA ARG A 79 5.91 23.02 -6.25
C ARG A 79 4.87 23.73 -7.08
N ASP A 80 5.16 24.95 -7.48
CA ASP A 80 4.35 25.66 -8.48
C ASP A 80 4.66 25.08 -9.86
N SER A 81 3.65 24.52 -10.52
CA SER A 81 3.79 23.93 -11.85
C SER A 81 3.47 24.90 -12.98
N SER A 82 3.04 26.12 -12.67
CA SER A 82 2.69 27.15 -13.66
C SER A 82 3.89 27.91 -14.23
N VAL A 83 5.06 27.81 -13.59
CA VAL A 83 6.27 28.55 -13.93
C VAL A 83 7.51 27.66 -13.99
N ASN A 84 8.36 27.87 -15.00
CA ASN A 84 9.60 27.10 -15.20
C ASN A 84 10.83 28.00 -14.92
N PRO A 85 11.75 27.63 -14.01
CA PRO A 85 11.79 26.39 -13.23
C PRO A 85 10.77 26.35 -12.10
N ASN A 86 10.13 25.18 -11.89
CA ASN A 86 9.07 24.96 -10.89
C ASN A 86 9.58 25.23 -9.46
N PRO A 87 9.31 26.41 -8.89
CA PRO A 87 9.82 26.76 -7.58
C PRO A 87 9.13 25.93 -6.51
N LYS A 88 9.88 25.58 -5.46
CA LYS A 88 9.32 24.94 -4.28
C LYS A 88 8.50 25.95 -3.49
N LEU A 89 7.24 25.63 -3.24
CA LEU A 89 6.34 26.44 -2.43
C LEU A 89 6.51 26.10 -0.95
N MET A 90 6.42 24.81 -0.59
CA MET A 90 6.53 24.36 0.80
C MET A 90 6.85 22.86 0.91
N ASN A 91 7.22 22.42 2.12
CA ASN A 91 7.21 20.99 2.49
C ASN A 91 5.80 20.60 2.93
N VAL A 92 5.36 19.40 2.57
CA VAL A 92 4.05 18.87 2.95
C VAL A 92 4.21 17.42 3.42
N GLU A 93 3.48 17.04 4.47
CA GLU A 93 3.26 15.65 4.83
C GLU A 93 1.91 15.21 4.24
N LEU A 94 1.93 14.19 3.39
CA LEU A 94 0.73 13.62 2.76
C LEU A 94 0.34 12.36 3.53
N GLU A 95 -0.84 12.40 4.15
CA GLU A 95 -1.49 11.24 4.75
C GLU A 95 -2.55 10.70 3.77
N TYR A 96 -2.52 9.40 3.53
CA TYR A 96 -3.44 8.72 2.61
C TYR A 96 -4.13 7.56 3.33
N PHE A 97 -5.44 7.53 3.19
CA PHE A 97 -6.33 6.50 3.73
C PHE A 97 -7.10 5.88 2.58
N GLN A 98 -7.15 4.55 2.55
CA GLN A 98 -7.94 3.79 1.59
C GLN A 98 -8.75 2.72 2.32
N LEU A 99 -10.00 2.56 1.88
CA LEU A 99 -10.85 1.44 2.23
C LEU A 99 -11.26 0.75 0.93
N GLY A 100 -10.99 -0.55 0.83
CA GLY A 100 -11.22 -1.32 -0.37
C GLY A 100 -11.35 -2.80 -0.08
N GLY A 101 -11.07 -3.60 -1.10
CA GLY A 101 -11.08 -5.05 -0.97
C GLY A 101 -10.71 -5.72 -2.29
N SER A 102 -10.39 -6.99 -2.20
CA SER A 102 -10.06 -7.82 -3.36
C SER A 102 -10.90 -9.09 -3.38
N ARG A 103 -11.15 -9.61 -4.58
CA ARG A 103 -11.75 -10.92 -4.77
C ARG A 103 -10.76 -11.85 -5.46
N VAL A 104 -10.52 -13.02 -4.87
CA VAL A 104 -9.74 -14.10 -5.45
C VAL A 104 -10.64 -14.89 -6.41
N TRP A 105 -10.30 -14.87 -7.70
CA TRP A 105 -10.98 -15.71 -8.69
C TRP A 105 -10.37 -17.11 -8.69
N ARG A 106 -11.09 -18.10 -8.13
CA ARG A 106 -10.68 -19.51 -8.25
C ARG A 106 -11.28 -20.08 -9.52
N GLY A 107 -10.45 -20.19 -10.56
CA GLY A 107 -10.86 -20.88 -11.79
C GLY A 107 -11.31 -22.31 -11.47
N HIS A 108 -12.58 -22.63 -11.71
CA HIS A 108 -12.99 -24.03 -11.81
C HIS A 108 -12.20 -24.65 -12.97
N GLY A 109 -11.46 -25.72 -12.66
CA GLY A 109 -10.51 -26.33 -13.59
C GLY A 109 -11.08 -26.45 -15.00
N LEU A 110 -10.43 -25.77 -15.94
CA LEU A 110 -10.62 -26.12 -17.34
C LEU A 110 -10.07 -27.52 -17.51
N ILE A 111 -10.98 -28.49 -17.71
CA ILE A 111 -10.63 -29.82 -18.20
C ILE A 111 -10.13 -29.63 -19.63
N PHE A 112 -8.84 -29.33 -19.78
CA PHE A 112 -8.11 -29.60 -21.00
C PHE A 112 -7.37 -30.93 -20.81
N TRP A 113 -7.71 -31.89 -21.67
CA TRP A 113 -6.98 -33.14 -21.76
C TRP A 113 -5.48 -32.87 -21.94
N ARG A 114 -4.66 -33.53 -21.09
CA ARG A 114 -3.25 -33.94 -21.27
C ARG A 114 -2.13 -33.02 -20.73
N ASN A 115 -1.60 -33.33 -19.54
CA ASN A 115 -0.32 -34.07 -19.30
C ASN A 115 -0.09 -34.23 -17.76
N PRO A 116 0.26 -35.41 -17.22
CA PRO A 116 0.45 -35.60 -15.78
C PRO A 116 1.92 -35.32 -15.41
N GLY A 117 2.19 -34.26 -14.64
CA GLY A 117 3.54 -34.13 -14.07
C GLY A 117 4.08 -32.76 -13.73
N GLY A 118 3.26 -31.71 -13.61
CA GLY A 118 3.76 -30.40 -13.17
C GLY A 118 2.84 -29.77 -12.16
N HIS A 119 3.27 -29.67 -10.90
CA HIS A 119 2.68 -28.76 -9.92
C HIS A 119 3.00 -27.32 -10.34
N PRO A 120 2.03 -26.43 -10.58
CA PRO A 120 2.27 -25.00 -10.51
C PRO A 120 2.05 -24.57 -9.05
N SER A 121 3.13 -24.32 -8.32
CA SER A 121 3.05 -23.50 -7.12
C SER A 121 2.87 -22.06 -7.58
N GLU A 122 1.63 -21.60 -7.71
CA GLU A 122 1.37 -20.20 -8.07
C GLU A 122 1.58 -19.30 -6.85
N SER A 123 2.79 -18.77 -6.72
CA SER A 123 3.07 -17.64 -5.85
C SER A 123 2.57 -16.36 -6.53
N PHE A 124 1.43 -15.84 -6.09
CA PHE A 124 0.93 -14.54 -6.55
C PHE A 124 1.60 -13.42 -5.75
N GLN A 125 2.29 -12.50 -6.45
CA GLN A 125 2.66 -11.20 -5.90
C GLN A 125 1.47 -10.26 -6.07
N ARG A 126 0.87 -9.78 -4.97
CA ARG A 126 -0.06 -8.64 -5.02
C ARG A 126 0.75 -7.40 -5.39
N PHE A 127 0.44 -6.80 -6.54
CA PHE A 127 0.93 -5.47 -6.89
C PHE A 127 -0.09 -4.45 -6.37
N ILE A 128 0.27 -3.75 -5.31
CA ILE A 128 -0.48 -2.58 -4.85
C ILE A 128 0.09 -1.39 -5.63
N ILE A 129 -0.70 -0.87 -6.57
CA ILE A 129 -0.40 0.40 -7.23
C ILE A 129 -0.95 1.49 -6.31
N ILE A 130 -0.04 2.29 -5.74
CA ILE A 130 -0.34 3.48 -4.93
C ILE A 130 -0.11 4.71 -5.81
#